data_AF-A0A9X7ZTU5-F1
#
_entry.id   AF-A0A9X7ZTU5-F1
#
_cell.length_a   1.000
_cell.length_b   1.000
_cell.length_c   1.000
_cell.angle_alpha   90.00
_cell.angle_beta   90.00
_cell.angle_gamma   90.00
#
_symmetry.space_group_name_H-M   'P 1'
#
loop_
_entity.id
_entity.type
_entity.pdbx_description
1 polymer ?
#
loop_
_entity_poly.entity_id
_entity_poly.type
_entity_poly.pdbx_seq_one_letter_code
_entity_poly.pdbx_strand_id
1 'polypeptide(L)'
;MDFNNVTKGKAIPLGIIIIVLTYLLSGASSSILPFVFFTGILVGLMKHDNITESAVAALLVALIGSVISTIITSAIIYISYGSTYLAYTLTSSLYLVILYIIAGAIGGVIGYYIFNELDVKH
;
A
#
# COMPACT_ATOMS: atom_id res chain seq x y z
N MET A 1 19.24 -0.92 10.94
CA MET A 1 18.05 -0.13 10.56
C MET A 1 17.35 0.29 11.83
N ASP A 2 17.11 1.58 12.02
CA ASP A 2 16.37 2.06 13.19
C ASP A 2 14.88 2.19 12.83
N PHE A 3 14.03 1.36 13.44
CA PHE A 3 12.60 1.31 13.15
C PHE A 3 11.88 2.63 13.49
N ASN A 4 12.44 3.41 14.41
CA ASN A 4 11.92 4.73 14.74
C ASN A 4 12.08 5.67 13.55
N ASN A 5 13.15 5.57 12.77
CA ASN A 5 13.34 6.43 11.60
C ASN A 5 12.32 6.08 10.51
N VAL A 6 12.09 4.80 10.24
CA VAL A 6 11.11 4.32 9.25
C VAL A 6 9.72 4.87 9.49
N THR A 7 9.28 4.84 10.74
CA THR A 7 7.92 5.23 11.15
C THR A 7 7.78 6.72 11.43
N LYS A 8 8.90 7.45 11.54
CA LYS A 8 8.90 8.89 11.76
C LYS A 8 8.40 9.65 10.55
N GLY A 9 7.58 10.67 10.82
CA GLY A 9 7.05 11.57 9.81
C GLY A 9 5.67 11.18 9.29
N LYS A 10 5.25 11.81 8.20
CA LYS A 10 3.88 11.71 7.68
C LYS A 10 3.71 10.71 6.53
N ALA A 11 4.80 10.13 6.02
CA ALA A 11 4.78 9.28 4.83
C ALA A 11 3.91 8.03 4.99
N ILE A 12 4.03 7.32 6.13
CA ILE A 12 3.23 6.12 6.38
C ILE A 12 1.74 6.45 6.54
N PRO A 13 1.33 7.38 7.42
CA PRO A 13 -0.08 7.77 7.53
C PRO A 13 -0.67 8.26 6.20
N LEU A 14 0.05 9.11 5.44
CA LEU A 14 -0.43 9.58 4.13
C LEU A 14 -0.61 8.44 3.14
N GLY A 15 0.37 7.54 3.05
CA GLY A 15 0.31 6.41 2.14
C GLY A 15 -0.91 5.52 2.40
N ILE A 16 -1.19 5.23 3.68
CA ILE A 16 -2.38 4.46 4.07
C ILE A 16 -3.66 5.17 3.61
N ILE A 17 -3.76 6.49 3.86
CA ILE A 17 -4.92 7.29 3.46
C ILE A 17 -5.11 7.28 1.94
N ILE A 18 -4.02 7.41 1.16
CA ILE A 18 -4.07 7.38 -0.31
C ILE A 18 -4.63 6.04 -0.81
N ILE A 19 -4.16 4.91 -0.27
CA ILE A 19 -4.65 3.56 -0.65
C ILE A 19 -6.15 3.45 -0.36
N VAL A 20 -6.59 3.87 0.83
CA VAL A 20 -8.01 3.78 1.21
C VAL A 20 -8.89 4.68 0.35
N LEU A 21 -8.48 5.93 0.11
CA LEU A 21 -9.24 6.87 -0.71
C LEU A 21 -9.32 6.42 -2.17
N THR A 22 -8.21 6.00 -2.76
CA THR A 22 -8.19 5.51 -4.15
C THR A 22 -9.05 4.26 -4.32
N TYR A 23 -9.03 3.35 -3.35
CA TYR A 23 -9.93 2.20 -3.32
C TYR A 23 -11.42 2.64 -3.31
N LEU A 24 -11.80 3.55 -2.41
CA LEU A 24 -13.18 4.04 -2.33
C LEU A 24 -13.62 4.77 -3.61
N LEU A 25 -12.76 5.63 -4.17
CA LEU A 25 -13.02 6.37 -5.41
C LEU A 25 -13.09 5.45 -6.63
N SER A 26 -12.40 4.31 -6.60
CA SER A 26 -12.47 3.29 -7.67
C SER A 26 -13.78 2.49 -7.67
N GLY A 27 -14.72 2.80 -6.76
CA GLY A 27 -16.00 2.09 -6.65
C GLY A 27 -15.85 0.69 -6.07
N ALA A 28 -14.90 0.50 -5.15
CA ALA A 28 -14.56 -0.81 -4.60
C ALA A 28 -14.13 -1.83 -5.69
N SER A 29 -13.28 -1.38 -6.62
CA SER A 29 -12.70 -2.23 -7.66
C SER A 29 -12.02 -3.47 -7.08
N SER A 30 -12.05 -4.58 -7.83
CA SER A 30 -11.57 -5.89 -7.40
C SER A 30 -10.06 -5.97 -7.16
N SER A 31 -9.26 -5.00 -7.66
CA SER A 31 -7.82 -4.97 -7.44
C SER A 31 -7.32 -3.58 -7.06
N ILE A 32 -6.71 -3.49 -5.88
CA ILE A 32 -6.01 -2.28 -5.41
C ILE A 32 -4.52 -2.29 -5.78
N LEU A 33 -4.05 -3.31 -6.50
CA LEU A 33 -2.62 -3.52 -6.78
C LEU A 33 -1.95 -2.29 -7.41
N PRO A 34 -2.53 -1.63 -8.45
CA PRO A 34 -1.89 -0.47 -9.07
C PRO A 34 -1.77 0.70 -8.08
N PHE A 35 -2.80 0.92 -7.26
CA PHE A 35 -2.80 2.00 -6.27
C PHE A 35 -1.77 1.78 -5.17
N VAL A 36 -1.65 0.53 -4.70
CA VAL A 36 -0.62 0.15 -3.72
C VAL A 36 0.78 0.36 -4.29
N PHE A 37 1.02 -0.04 -5.54
CA PHE A 37 2.31 0.15 -6.22
C PHE A 37 2.69 1.63 -6.35
N PHE A 38 1.78 2.48 -6.88
CA PHE A 38 2.04 3.91 -7.01
C PHE A 38 2.22 4.60 -5.67
N THR A 39 1.44 4.21 -4.66
CA THR A 39 1.61 4.73 -3.30
C THR A 39 2.97 4.32 -2.75
N GLY A 40 3.43 3.10 -3.01
CA GLY A 40 4.76 2.64 -2.65
C GLY A 40 5.86 3.54 -3.24
N ILE A 41 5.73 3.92 -4.52
CA ILE A 41 6.66 4.89 -5.16
C ILE A 41 6.64 6.23 -4.43
N LEU A 42 5.47 6.79 -4.14
CA LEU A 42 5.36 8.07 -3.42
C LEU A 42 5.99 7.99 -2.04
N VAL A 43 5.76 6.91 -1.30
CA VAL A 43 6.36 6.70 0.02
C VAL A 43 7.88 6.58 -0.09
N GLY A 44 8.40 5.87 -1.10
CA GLY A 44 9.83 5.76 -1.37
C GLY A 44 10.48 7.11 -1.67
N LEU A 45 9.81 7.96 -2.45
CA LEU A 45 10.24 9.35 -2.71
C LEU A 45 10.28 10.19 -1.42
N MET A 46 9.33 9.99 -0.50
CA MET A 46 9.28 10.71 0.78
C MET A 46 10.28 10.17 1.81
N LYS A 47 10.66 8.90 1.71
CA LYS A 47 11.54 8.18 2.63
C LYS A 47 12.81 7.72 1.92
N HIS A 48 13.56 8.66 1.36
CA HIS A 48 14.68 8.39 0.45
C HIS A 48 16.05 8.34 1.14
N ASP A 49 16.15 8.41 2.47
CA ASP A 49 17.44 8.41 3.19
C ASP A 49 18.24 7.11 2.97
N ASN A 50 17.55 5.97 2.83
CA ASN A 50 18.15 4.67 2.58
C ASN A 50 17.15 3.76 1.87
N ILE A 51 17.60 3.01 0.85
CA ILE A 51 16.79 2.03 0.10
C ILE A 51 16.00 1.08 1.02
N THR A 52 16.60 0.66 2.13
CA THR A 52 15.97 -0.25 3.10
C THR A 52 14.82 0.46 3.80
N GLU A 53 15.02 1.71 4.22
CA GLU A 53 13.99 2.53 4.86
C GLU A 53 12.82 2.79 3.92
N SER A 54 13.11 3.14 2.66
CA SER A 54 12.10 3.34 1.61
C SER A 54 11.25 2.09 1.41
N ALA A 55 11.90 0.93 1.24
CA ALA A 55 11.24 -0.34 1.00
C ALA A 55 10.36 -0.77 2.18
N VAL A 56 10.87 -0.68 3.42
CA VAL A 56 10.12 -1.08 4.61
C VAL A 56 8.99 -0.11 4.93
N ALA A 57 9.18 1.21 4.74
CA ALA A 57 8.09 2.17 4.91
C ALA A 57 6.95 1.91 3.92
N ALA A 58 7.29 1.67 2.64
CA ALA A 58 6.30 1.33 1.62
C ALA A 58 5.63 -0.03 1.87
N LEU A 59 6.37 -1.01 2.39
CA LEU A 59 5.84 -2.30 2.83
C LEU A 59 4.81 -2.14 3.94
N LEU A 60 5.11 -1.35 4.98
CA LEU A 60 4.19 -1.09 6.09
C LEU A 60 2.91 -0.39 5.60
N VAL A 61 3.05 0.58 4.69
CA VAL A 61 1.91 1.24 4.05
C VAL A 61 1.04 0.25 3.27
N ALA A 62 1.66 -0.60 2.46
CA ALA A 62 0.96 -1.61 1.67
C ALA A 62 0.24 -2.63 2.57
N LEU A 63 0.89 -3.08 3.64
CA LEU A 63 0.30 -4.00 4.62
C LEU A 63 -0.92 -3.38 5.30
N ILE A 64 -0.76 -2.22 5.92
CA ILE A 64 -1.83 -1.58 6.69
C ILE A 64 -2.97 -1.14 5.75
N GLY A 65 -2.62 -0.51 4.63
CA GLY A 65 -3.59 -0.07 3.62
C GLY A 65 -4.39 -1.23 3.02
N SER A 66 -3.73 -2.35 2.67
CA SER A 66 -4.43 -3.52 2.13
C SER A 66 -5.33 -4.20 3.15
N VAL A 67 -4.92 -4.28 4.42
CA VAL A 67 -5.78 -4.82 5.50
C VAL A 67 -7.02 -3.96 5.67
N ILE A 68 -6.87 -2.64 5.76
CA ILE A 68 -8.02 -1.72 5.90
C ILE A 68 -8.95 -1.84 4.69
N SER A 69 -8.42 -1.79 3.47
CA SER A 69 -9.22 -1.94 2.25
C SER A 69 -9.94 -3.30 2.19
N THR A 70 -9.30 -4.38 2.66
CA THR A 70 -9.91 -5.71 2.73
C THR A 70 -11.07 -5.75 3.73
N ILE A 71 -10.94 -5.10 4.89
CA ILE A 71 -12.02 -4.98 5.87
C ILE A 71 -13.22 -4.23 5.27
N ILE A 72 -12.96 -3.10 4.59
CA ILE A 72 -14.01 -2.30 3.94
C ILE A 72 -14.69 -3.13 2.84
N THR A 73 -13.92 -3.81 1.99
CA THR A 73 -14.42 -4.71 0.94
C THR A 73 -15.34 -5.78 1.53
N SER A 74 -14.89 -6.43 2.61
CA SER A 74 -15.64 -7.49 3.29
C SER A 74 -16.97 -6.99 3.83
N ALA A 75 -17.00 -5.79 4.43
CA ALA A 75 -18.23 -5.17 4.91
C ALA A 75 -19.21 -4.87 3.77
N ILE A 76 -18.72 -4.29 2.66
CA ILE A 76 -19.55 -3.98 1.48
C ILE A 76 -20.14 -5.26 0.88
N ILE A 77 -19.33 -6.31 0.75
CA ILE A 77 -19.77 -7.60 0.21
C ILE A 77 -20.82 -8.25 1.10
N TYR A 78 -20.60 -8.26 2.42
CA TYR A 78 -21.56 -8.84 3.35
C TYR A 78 -22.93 -8.17 3.25
N ILE A 79 -22.95 -6.84 3.19
CA ILE A 79 -24.19 -6.06 3.08
C ILE A 79 -24.88 -6.29 1.73
N SER A 80 -24.11 -6.38 0.64
CA SER A 80 -24.65 -6.46 -0.72
C SER A 80 -25.07 -7.88 -1.14
N TYR A 81 -24.32 -8.90 -0.73
CA TYR A 81 -24.42 -10.27 -1.27
C TYR A 81 -24.56 -11.36 -0.20
N GLY A 82 -24.47 -11.01 1.09
CA GLY A 82 -24.61 -11.95 2.20
C GLY A 82 -23.36 -12.77 2.54
N SER A 83 -23.49 -13.66 3.53
CA SER A 83 -22.36 -14.38 4.15
C SER A 83 -21.69 -15.43 3.25
N THR A 84 -22.45 -16.08 2.37
CA THR A 84 -21.91 -17.12 1.46
C THR A 84 -20.89 -16.53 0.48
N TYR A 85 -21.20 -15.38 -0.10
CA TYR A 85 -20.32 -14.71 -1.06
C TYR A 85 -19.09 -14.08 -0.36
N LEU A 86 -19.26 -13.62 0.89
CA LEU A 86 -18.15 -13.16 1.72
C LEU A 86 -17.10 -14.26 1.94
N ALA A 87 -17.52 -15.48 2.30
CA ALA A 87 -16.61 -16.59 2.56
C ALA A 87 -15.78 -16.96 1.31
N TYR A 88 -16.43 -17.00 0.14
CA TYR A 88 -15.75 -17.22 -1.13
C TYR A 88 -14.69 -16.13 -1.42
N THR A 89 -15.05 -14.87 -1.19
CA THR A 89 -14.16 -13.74 -1.49
C THR A 89 -12.97 -13.65 -0.54
N LEU A 90 -13.18 -13.86 0.77
CA LEU A 90 -12.12 -13.82 1.78
C LEU A 90 -10.96 -14.78 1.49
N THR A 91 -11.28 -15.98 1.01
CA THR A 91 -10.27 -17.00 0.68
C THR A 91 -9.35 -16.53 -0.44
N SER A 92 -9.90 -15.81 -1.43
CA SER A 92 -9.14 -15.25 -2.56
C SER A 92 -8.36 -13.99 -2.15
N SER A 93 -8.89 -13.18 -1.23
CA SER A 93 -8.30 -11.91 -0.79
C SER A 93 -6.98 -12.08 -0.03
N LEU A 94 -6.80 -13.18 0.72
CA LEU A 94 -5.56 -13.41 1.49
C LEU A 94 -4.32 -13.53 0.61
N TYR A 95 -4.45 -14.18 -0.56
CA TYR A 95 -3.36 -14.27 -1.53
C TYR A 95 -3.01 -12.91 -2.13
N LEU A 96 -4.03 -12.08 -2.40
CA LEU A 96 -3.85 -10.74 -2.94
C LEU A 96 -3.09 -9.82 -1.98
N VAL A 97 -3.27 -9.97 -0.66
CA VAL A 97 -2.53 -9.19 0.35
C VAL A 97 -1.02 -9.38 0.20
N ILE A 98 -0.56 -10.61 -0.04
CA ILE A 98 0.87 -10.90 -0.25
C ILE A 98 1.39 -10.15 -1.49
N LEU A 99 0.62 -10.16 -2.57
CA LEU A 99 0.98 -9.41 -3.79
C LEU A 99 1.01 -7.90 -3.55
N TYR A 100 0.07 -7.35 -2.76
CA TYR A 100 0.07 -5.94 -2.39
C TYR A 100 1.32 -5.54 -1.60
N ILE A 101 1.72 -6.35 -0.62
CA ILE A 101 2.94 -6.13 0.18
C ILE A 101 4.18 -6.10 -0.73
N ILE A 102 4.31 -7.10 -1.61
CA ILE A 102 5.44 -7.18 -2.56
C ILE A 102 5.43 -5.96 -3.49
N ALA A 103 4.29 -5.61 -4.07
CA ALA A 103 4.17 -4.46 -4.96
C ALA A 103 4.50 -3.15 -4.25
N GLY A 104 4.06 -2.97 -3.01
CA GLY A 104 4.39 -1.81 -2.19
C GLY A 104 5.89 -1.69 -1.94
N ALA A 105 6.55 -2.78 -1.52
CA ALA A 105 7.99 -2.79 -1.29
C ALA A 105 8.80 -2.49 -2.57
N ILE A 106 8.43 -3.09 -3.70
CA ILE A 106 9.04 -2.81 -5.01
C ILE A 106 8.83 -1.34 -5.38
N GLY A 107 7.62 -0.81 -5.19
CA GLY A 107 7.32 0.59 -5.39
C GLY A 107 8.22 1.50 -4.56
N GLY A 108 8.43 1.18 -3.28
CA GLY A 108 9.33 1.91 -2.38
C GLY A 108 10.77 1.96 -2.87
N VAL A 109 11.29 0.83 -3.35
CA VAL A 109 12.64 0.75 -3.96
C VAL A 109 12.74 1.60 -5.22
N ILE A 110 11.73 1.53 -6.10
CA ILE A 110 11.69 2.35 -7.31
C ILE A 110 11.63 3.84 -6.95
N GLY A 111 10.81 4.23 -5.97
CA GLY A 111 10.72 5.60 -5.49
C GLY A 111 12.06 6.14 -4.99
N TYR A 112 12.83 5.32 -4.25
CA TYR A 112 14.20 5.68 -3.83
C TYR A 112 15.12 6.00 -5.02
N TYR A 113 15.15 5.12 -6.03
CA TYR A 113 16.00 5.36 -7.21
C TYR A 113 15.55 6.56 -8.05
N ILE A 114 14.24 6.80 -8.16
CA ILE A 114 13.71 8.00 -8.82
C ILE A 114 14.18 9.25 -8.08
N PHE A 115 14.12 9.27 -6.75
CA PHE A 115 14.60 10.41 -5.96
C PHE A 115 16.08 10.69 -6.26
N ASN A 116 16.93 9.66 -6.17
CA ASN A 116 18.36 9.82 -6.41
C ASN A 116 18.67 10.36 -7.82
N GLU A 117 17.95 9.90 -8.85
CA GLU A 117 18.15 10.38 -10.22
C GLU A 117 17.70 11.84 -10.42
N LEU A 118 16.70 12.28 -9.67
CA LEU A 118 16.21 13.67 -9.70
C LEU A 118 17.12 14.61 -8.89
N ASP A 119 17.63 14.15 -7.75
CA ASP A 119 18.49 14.94 -6.85
C ASP A 119 19.90 15.13 -7.43
N VAL A 120 20.43 14.15 -8.17
CA VAL A 120 21.73 14.27 -8.88
C VAL A 120 21.73 15.35 -9.98
N LYS A 121 20.56 15.88 -10.35
CA LYS A 121 20.41 16.96 -11.36
C LYS A 121 20.32 18.36 -10.75
N HIS A 122 20.41 18.50 -9.43
CA HIS A 122 20.44 19.78 -8.71
C HIS A 122 21.72 19.94 -7.88
#